data_AF-A0A2S8J4I5-F1
#
_entry.id   AF-A0A2S8J4I5-F1
#
_cell.length_a   1.000
_cell.length_b   1.000
_cell.length_c   1.000
_cell.angle_alpha   90.00
_cell.angle_beta   90.00
_cell.angle_gamma   90.00
#
_symmetry.space_group_name_H-M   'P 1'
#
loop_
_entity.id
_entity.type
_entity.pdbx_description
1 polymer ?
#
loop_
_entity_poly.entity_id
_entity_poly.type
_entity_poly.pdbx_seq_one_letter_code
_entity_poly.pdbx_strand_id
1 'polypeptide(L)'
;MLISKLKVMPAFRADAPPQIRHAIALFTVVWLIEVGYAVMLLIIGFSQIDEVPAAKLTDMRQGLVAVVMIQVFWLFLNASLIVGLCQRQKLARMLELLLTLVTTVAFLAMALPFNVNLFEVAFFANAIATVLIYSGPCSRWFQGTAS
;
A
#
# COMPACT_ATOMS: atom_id res chain seq x y z
N MET A 1 -16.12 -18.54 11.18
CA MET A 1 -14.79 -19.17 11.00
C MET A 1 -13.68 -18.18 10.62
N LEU A 2 -13.97 -17.10 9.88
CA LEU A 2 -12.96 -16.07 9.53
C LEU A 2 -12.45 -15.27 10.75
N ILE A 3 -13.36 -14.89 11.66
CA ILE A 3 -13.05 -14.09 12.87
C ILE A 3 -12.15 -14.87 13.85
N SER A 4 -12.32 -16.18 13.98
CA SER A 4 -11.46 -16.99 14.86
C SER A 4 -10.03 -17.09 14.35
N LYS A 5 -9.81 -17.08 13.04
CA LYS A 5 -8.47 -17.08 12.41
C LYS A 5 -7.75 -15.73 12.61
N LEU A 6 -8.48 -14.61 12.52
CA LEU A 6 -7.96 -13.27 12.82
C LEU A 6 -7.42 -13.16 14.25
N LYS A 7 -8.12 -13.75 15.22
CA LYS A 7 -7.71 -13.74 16.64
C LYS A 7 -6.39 -14.51 16.90
N VAL A 8 -6.04 -15.43 16.00
CA VAL A 8 -4.79 -16.22 16.09
C VAL A 8 -3.61 -15.49 15.44
N MET A 9 -3.85 -14.53 14.54
CA MET A 9 -2.79 -13.76 13.89
C MET A 9 -2.02 -12.92 14.92
N PRO A 10 -0.68 -12.94 14.89
CA PRO A 10 0.17 -12.24 15.86
C PRO A 10 -0.25 -10.78 16.12
N ALA A 11 -0.56 -10.00 15.09
CA ALA A 11 -0.91 -8.59 15.24
C ALA A 11 -2.19 -8.30 16.04
N PHE A 12 -3.10 -9.27 16.15
CA PHE A 12 -4.38 -9.11 16.87
C PHE A 12 -4.40 -9.80 18.23
N ARG A 13 -3.28 -10.38 18.65
CA ARG A 13 -3.11 -10.91 20.00
C ARG A 13 -2.88 -9.78 21.00
N ALA A 14 -3.13 -10.06 22.28
CA ALA A 14 -3.03 -9.08 23.35
C ALA A 14 -1.60 -8.53 23.56
N ASP A 15 -0.57 -9.28 23.19
CA ASP A 15 0.85 -8.90 23.27
C ASP A 15 1.29 -7.94 22.15
N ALA A 16 0.48 -7.77 21.09
CA ALA A 16 0.81 -6.85 20.01
C ALA A 16 0.54 -5.40 20.44
N PRO A 17 1.52 -4.48 20.28
CA PRO A 17 1.32 -3.06 20.55
C PRO A 17 0.15 -2.49 19.73
N PRO A 18 -0.69 -1.60 20.30
CA PRO A 18 -1.81 -0.98 19.58
C PRO A 18 -1.39 -0.30 18.27
N GLN A 19 -0.18 0.25 18.23
CA GLN A 19 0.40 0.92 17.06
C GLN A 19 0.48 0.00 15.84
N ILE A 20 0.72 -1.31 16.01
CA ILE A 20 0.71 -2.28 14.91
C ILE A 20 -0.69 -2.37 14.29
N ARG A 21 -1.72 -2.41 15.12
CA ARG A 21 -3.12 -2.50 14.64
C ARG A 21 -3.53 -1.23 13.93
N HIS A 22 -3.14 -0.07 14.45
CA HIS A 22 -3.39 1.22 13.79
C HIS A 22 -2.66 1.30 12.44
N ALA A 23 -1.39 0.89 12.37
CA ALA A 23 -0.64 0.86 11.12
C ALA A 23 -1.29 -0.07 10.09
N ILE A 24 -1.66 -1.29 10.49
CA ILE A 24 -2.37 -2.24 9.61
C ILE A 24 -3.70 -1.65 9.12
N ALA A 25 -4.46 -0.98 9.99
CA ALA A 25 -5.70 -0.34 9.61
C ALA A 25 -5.47 0.78 8.58
N LEU A 26 -4.47 1.64 8.80
CA LEU A 26 -4.09 2.69 7.86
C LEU A 26 -3.68 2.12 6.50
N PHE A 27 -2.78 1.12 6.48
CA PHE A 27 -2.38 0.46 5.23
C PHE A 27 -3.57 -0.18 4.51
N THR A 28 -4.50 -0.79 5.26
CA THR A 28 -5.70 -1.40 4.67
C THR A 28 -6.61 -0.35 4.03
N VAL A 29 -6.81 0.80 4.69
CA VAL A 29 -7.61 1.90 4.14
C VAL A 29 -6.96 2.47 2.88
N VAL A 30 -5.65 2.72 2.91
CA VAL A 30 -4.90 3.20 1.74
C VAL A 30 -5.01 2.21 0.59
N TRP A 31 -4.81 0.92 0.85
CA TRP A 31 -4.93 -0.13 -0.16
C TRP A 31 -6.33 -0.17 -0.78
N LEU A 32 -7.41 -0.04 0.01
CA LEU A 32 -8.78 0.01 -0.53
C LEU A 32 -9.00 1.24 -1.44
N ILE A 33 -8.43 2.39 -1.07
CA ILE A 33 -8.48 3.60 -1.89
C ILE A 33 -7.74 3.36 -3.22
N GLU A 34 -6.53 2.78 -3.17
CA GLU A 34 -5.75 2.45 -4.36
C GLU A 34 -6.48 1.46 -5.28
N VAL A 35 -7.15 0.45 -4.72
CA VAL A 35 -8.00 -0.49 -5.49
C VAL A 35 -9.12 0.28 -6.18
N GLY A 36 -9.82 1.17 -5.46
CA GLY A 36 -10.89 1.99 -6.03
C GLY A 36 -10.39 2.85 -7.21
N TYR A 37 -9.22 3.46 -7.07
CA TYR A 37 -8.57 4.22 -8.14
C TYR A 37 -8.19 3.35 -9.33
N ALA A 38 -7.61 2.18 -9.10
CA ALA A 38 -7.25 1.25 -10.16
C ALA A 38 -8.50 0.84 -10.97
N VAL A 39 -9.61 0.55 -10.30
CA VAL A 39 -10.89 0.24 -10.95
C VAL A 39 -11.40 1.43 -11.76
N MET A 40 -11.36 2.65 -11.20
CA MET A 40 -11.79 3.86 -11.91
C MET A 40 -10.95 4.11 -13.17
N LEU A 41 -9.62 3.99 -13.08
CA LEU A 41 -8.70 4.16 -14.21
C LEU A 41 -8.93 3.11 -15.29
N LEU A 42 -9.22 1.87 -14.91
CA LEU A 42 -9.60 0.81 -15.86
C LEU A 42 -10.88 1.19 -16.61
N ILE A 43 -11.92 1.61 -15.90
CA ILE A 43 -13.21 2.00 -16.52
C ILE A 43 -13.02 3.15 -17.52
N ILE A 44 -12.33 4.21 -17.10
CA ILE A 44 -12.05 5.36 -17.96
C ILE A 44 -11.18 4.94 -19.16
N GLY A 45 -10.13 4.16 -18.89
CA GLY A 45 -9.22 3.66 -19.91
C GLY A 45 -9.95 2.87 -21.00
N PHE A 46 -10.86 1.96 -20.64
CA PHE A 46 -11.65 1.20 -21.61
C PHE A 46 -12.64 2.08 -22.38
N SER A 47 -13.28 3.06 -21.74
CA SER A 47 -14.25 3.95 -22.41
C SER A 47 -13.63 4.83 -23.50
N GLN A 48 -12.32 5.09 -23.44
CA GLN A 48 -11.61 5.95 -24.40
C GLN A 48 -10.96 5.18 -25.55
N ILE A 49 -10.91 3.84 -25.51
CA ILE A 49 -10.28 3.03 -26.56
C ILE A 49 -10.98 3.19 -27.91
N ASP A 50 -12.30 3.36 -27.90
CA ASP A 50 -13.12 3.49 -29.11
C ASP A 50 -12.94 4.85 -29.81
N GLU A 51 -12.33 5.84 -29.13
CA GLU A 51 -12.07 7.18 -29.66
C GLU A 51 -10.67 7.30 -30.30
N VAL A 52 -9.84 6.26 -30.23
CA VAL A 52 -8.44 6.32 -30.67
C VAL A 52 -8.28 5.88 -32.12
N PRO A 53 -7.58 6.68 -32.96
CA PRO A 53 -7.29 6.31 -34.35
C PRO A 53 -6.57 4.95 -34.44
N ALA A 54 -6.98 4.11 -35.41
CA ALA A 54 -6.47 2.74 -35.57
C ALA A 54 -4.93 2.62 -35.61
N ALA A 55 -4.24 3.66 -36.12
CA ALA A 55 -2.78 3.71 -36.18
C ALA A 55 -2.08 3.81 -34.79
N LYS A 56 -2.79 4.28 -33.75
CA LYS A 56 -2.27 4.42 -32.37
C LYS A 56 -2.88 3.41 -31.40
N LEU A 57 -3.84 2.62 -31.86
CA LEU A 57 -4.59 1.68 -31.03
C LEU A 57 -3.68 0.60 -30.43
N THR A 58 -2.72 0.11 -31.21
CA THR A 58 -1.76 -0.92 -30.75
C THR A 58 -0.85 -0.39 -29.64
N ASP A 59 -0.30 0.81 -29.80
CA ASP A 59 0.58 1.44 -28.79
C ASP A 59 -0.18 1.78 -27.52
N MET A 60 -1.41 2.30 -27.66
CA MET A 60 -2.28 2.59 -26.51
C MET A 60 -2.64 1.30 -25.75
N ARG A 61 -2.94 0.21 -26.46
CA ARG A 61 -3.26 -1.08 -25.84
C ARG A 61 -2.05 -1.67 -25.11
N GLN A 62 -0.86 -1.58 -25.68
CA GLN A 62 0.38 -2.02 -25.02
C GLN A 62 0.69 -1.17 -23.78
N GLY A 63 0.55 0.16 -23.89
CA GLY A 63 0.71 1.07 -22.77
C GLY A 63 -0.29 0.80 -21.64
N LEU A 64 -1.56 0.58 -21.98
CA LEU A 64 -2.59 0.22 -21.01
C LEU A 64 -2.26 -1.11 -20.31
N VAL A 65 -1.87 -2.14 -21.06
CA VAL A 65 -1.47 -3.43 -20.47
C VAL A 65 -0.29 -3.25 -19.52
N ALA A 66 0.73 -2.45 -19.90
CA ALA A 66 1.87 -2.18 -19.03
C ALA A 66 1.46 -1.47 -17.73
N VAL A 67 0.61 -0.44 -17.82
CA VAL A 67 0.09 0.28 -16.65
C VAL A 67 -0.71 -0.65 -15.74
N VAL A 68 -1.59 -1.48 -16.30
CA VAL A 68 -2.38 -2.44 -15.53
C VAL A 68 -1.49 -3.46 -14.82
N MET A 69 -0.48 -3.99 -15.50
CA MET A 69 0.48 -4.93 -14.90
C MET A 69 1.23 -4.32 -13.73
N ILE A 70 1.72 -3.08 -13.88
CA ILE A 70 2.39 -2.33 -12.82
C ILE A 70 1.43 -2.11 -11.64
N GLN A 71 0.19 -1.69 -11.91
CA GLN A 71 -0.81 -1.43 -10.89
C GLN A 71 -1.20 -2.69 -10.11
N VAL A 72 -1.40 -3.82 -10.81
CA VAL A 72 -1.72 -5.11 -10.19
C VAL A 72 -0.56 -5.59 -9.33
N PHE A 73 0.67 -5.47 -9.82
CA PHE A 73 1.87 -5.81 -9.05
C PHE A 73 1.99 -4.94 -7.78
N TRP A 74 1.75 -3.63 -7.90
CA TRP A 74 1.74 -2.69 -6.79
C TRP A 74 0.72 -3.08 -5.71
N LEU A 75 -0.54 -3.30 -6.11
CA LEU A 75 -1.61 -3.71 -5.20
C LEU A 75 -1.32 -5.05 -4.52
N PHE A 76 -0.72 -6.00 -5.26
CA PHE A 76 -0.32 -7.29 -4.72
C PHE A 76 0.81 -7.15 -3.70
N LEU A 77 1.80 -6.29 -3.95
CA LEU A 77 2.89 -6.02 -3.03
C LEU A 77 2.35 -5.42 -1.73
N ASN A 78 1.50 -4.40 -1.80
CA ASN A 78 0.86 -3.78 -0.63
C ASN A 78 0.02 -4.77 0.18
N ALA A 79 -0.79 -5.60 -0.48
CA ALA A 79 -1.54 -6.66 0.21
C ALA A 79 -0.61 -7.66 0.92
N SER A 80 0.48 -8.06 0.27
CA SER A 80 1.48 -8.98 0.83
C SER A 80 2.16 -8.39 2.07
N LEU A 81 2.44 -7.08 2.08
CA LEU A 81 3.02 -6.37 3.21
C LEU A 81 2.06 -6.36 4.40
N ILE A 82 0.78 -6.03 4.18
CA ILE A 82 -0.25 -6.08 5.22
C ILE A 82 -0.30 -7.46 5.86
N VAL A 83 -0.34 -8.52 5.05
CA VAL A 83 -0.33 -9.91 5.54
C VAL A 83 0.95 -10.24 6.30
N GLY A 84 2.11 -9.83 5.78
CA GLY A 84 3.41 -10.05 6.43
C GLY A 84 3.51 -9.34 7.79
N LEU A 85 3.01 -8.11 7.89
CA LEU A 85 2.92 -7.36 9.15
C LEU A 85 1.98 -8.04 10.15
N CYS A 86 0.81 -8.51 9.70
CA CYS A 86 -0.11 -9.31 10.52
C CYS A 86 0.56 -10.56 11.11
N GLN A 87 1.49 -11.17 10.37
CA GLN A 87 2.25 -12.36 10.74
C GLN A 87 3.58 -12.07 11.47
N ARG A 88 3.88 -10.80 11.83
CA ARG A 88 5.13 -10.39 12.50
C ARG A 88 6.39 -10.68 11.65
N GLN A 89 6.28 -10.67 10.33
CA GLN A 89 7.43 -10.90 9.45
C GLN A 89 8.35 -9.68 9.39
N LYS A 90 9.62 -9.84 9.78
CA LYS A 90 10.63 -8.76 9.72
C LYS A 90 10.89 -8.26 8.30
N LEU A 91 10.78 -9.16 7.32
CA LEU A 91 10.98 -8.83 5.91
C LEU A 91 9.93 -7.84 5.41
N ALA A 92 8.65 -8.04 5.77
CA ALA A 92 7.57 -7.10 5.42
C ALA A 92 7.81 -5.72 6.02
N ARG A 93 8.29 -5.65 7.27
CA ARG A 93 8.66 -4.38 7.91
C ARG A 93 9.77 -3.65 7.17
N MET A 94 10.82 -4.35 6.73
CA MET A 94 11.93 -3.74 5.98
C MET A 94 11.51 -3.28 4.59
N LEU A 95 10.71 -4.08 3.89
CA LEU A 95 10.16 -3.72 2.58
C LEU A 95 9.27 -2.47 2.68
N GLU A 96 8.45 -2.37 3.72
CA GLU A 96 7.60 -1.18 3.94
C GLU A 96 8.43 0.10 4.13
N LEU A 97 9.54 0.02 4.89
CA LEU A 97 10.45 1.15 5.03
C LEU A 97 11.07 1.55 3.70
N LEU A 98 11.52 0.57 2.90
CA LEU A 98 12.10 0.82 1.59
C LEU A 98 11.07 1.47 0.65
N LEU A 99 9.84 0.96 0.62
CA LEU A 99 8.74 1.53 -0.15
C LEU A 99 8.44 2.96 0.26
N THR A 100 8.35 3.22 1.57
CA THR A 100 8.15 4.58 2.09
C THR A 100 9.28 5.52 1.66
N LEU A 101 10.54 5.07 1.68
CA LEU A 101 11.67 5.88 1.22
C LEU A 101 11.59 6.18 -0.28
N VAL A 102 11.35 5.16 -1.10
CA VAL A 102 11.24 5.31 -2.56
C VAL A 102 10.08 6.24 -2.93
N THR A 103 8.91 6.07 -2.30
CA THR A 103 7.75 6.94 -2.55
C THR A 103 7.98 8.35 -2.05
N THR A 104 8.71 8.55 -0.95
CA THR A 104 9.10 9.89 -0.47
C THR A 104 10.02 10.59 -1.46
N VAL A 105 11.03 9.90 -1.99
CA VAL A 105 11.93 10.46 -3.00
C VAL A 105 11.15 10.81 -4.27
N ALA A 106 10.26 9.92 -4.73
CA ALA A 106 9.40 10.18 -5.87
C ALA A 106 8.48 11.38 -5.65
N PHE A 107 7.90 11.50 -4.45
CA PHE A 107 7.07 12.62 -4.05
C PHE A 107 7.84 13.95 -4.07
N LEU A 108 9.05 13.98 -3.49
CA LEU A 108 9.93 15.15 -3.50
C LEU A 108 10.38 15.55 -4.92
N ALA A 109 10.64 14.58 -5.79
CA ALA A 109 11.03 14.84 -7.18
C ALA A 109 9.88 15.44 -8.01
N MET A 110 8.63 15.16 -7.65
CA MET A 110 7.43 15.67 -8.33
C MET A 110 6.94 17.03 -7.76
N ALA A 111 7.71 17.68 -6.87
CA ALA A 111 7.31 18.89 -6.15
C ALA A 111 6.75 20.03 -7.05
N LEU A 112 5.42 20.08 -7.10
CA LEU A 112 4.56 21.17 -7.57
C LEU A 112 3.55 21.47 -6.43
N PRO A 113 2.90 22.65 -6.40
CA PRO A 113 2.30 23.19 -5.17
C PRO A 113 1.30 22.23 -4.55
N PHE A 114 1.46 21.99 -3.23
CA PHE A 114 0.60 21.15 -2.40
C PHE A 114 -0.86 21.50 -2.63
N ASN A 115 -1.55 20.62 -3.34
CA ASN A 115 -3.01 20.62 -3.43
C ASN A 115 -3.42 19.35 -2.72
N VAL A 116 -4.19 19.48 -1.63
CA VAL A 116 -4.66 18.36 -0.79
C VAL A 116 -5.41 17.35 -1.64
N ASN A 117 -4.66 16.45 -2.25
CA ASN A 117 -5.12 15.45 -3.20
C ASN A 117 -5.02 14.09 -2.50
N LEU A 118 -5.87 13.16 -2.89
CA LEU A 118 -5.95 11.83 -2.29
C LEU A 118 -4.62 11.06 -2.37
N PHE A 119 -3.78 11.35 -3.37
CA PHE A 119 -2.42 10.82 -3.45
C PHE A 119 -1.51 11.30 -2.30
N GLU A 120 -1.59 12.57 -1.93
CA GLU A 120 -0.82 13.12 -0.81
C GLU A 120 -1.31 12.51 0.51
N VAL A 121 -2.62 12.38 0.68
CA VAL A 121 -3.23 11.75 1.86
C VAL A 121 -2.80 10.29 1.99
N ALA A 122 -2.81 9.53 0.90
CA ALA A 122 -2.33 8.15 0.87
C ALA A 122 -0.84 8.05 1.23
N PHE A 123 -0.01 8.95 0.69
CA PHE A 123 1.41 9.03 1.02
C PHE A 123 1.64 9.32 2.51
N PHE A 124 0.97 10.34 3.07
CA PHE A 124 1.11 10.66 4.50
C PHE A 124 0.62 9.52 5.39
N ALA A 125 -0.49 8.86 5.04
CA ALA A 125 -0.98 7.71 5.78
C ALA A 125 0.05 6.55 5.77
N ASN A 126 0.69 6.30 4.62
CA ASN A 126 1.76 5.32 4.49
C ASN A 126 2.96 5.68 5.38
N ALA A 127 3.43 6.93 5.31
CA ALA A 127 4.54 7.41 6.12
C ALA A 127 4.27 7.33 7.62
N ILE A 128 3.07 7.73 8.07
CA ILE A 128 2.64 7.63 9.47
C ILE A 128 2.60 6.17 9.91
N ALA A 129 2.03 5.28 9.10
CA ALA A 129 1.98 3.85 9.40
C ALA A 129 3.40 3.26 9.51
N THR A 130 4.33 3.67 8.65
CA THR A 130 5.74 3.29 8.73
C THR A 130 6.41 3.79 10.01
N VAL A 131 6.17 5.03 10.43
CA VAL A 131 6.67 5.53 11.72
C VAL A 131 6.11 4.71 12.89
N LEU A 132 4.82 4.38 12.85
CA LEU A 132 4.17 3.58 13.89
C LEU A 132 4.81 2.19 14.02
N ILE A 133 5.05 1.46 12.91
CA ILE A 133 5.67 0.12 12.96
C ILE A 133 7.16 0.16 13.36
N TYR A 134 7.82 1.33 13.24
CA TYR A 134 9.19 1.53 13.70
C TYR A 134 9.32 2.14 15.10
N SER A 135 8.20 2.42 15.78
CA SER A 135 8.20 2.84 17.17
C SER A 135 8.89 1.81 18.10
N GLY A 136 9.43 2.27 19.23
CA GLY A 136 10.13 1.41 20.20
C GLY A 136 9.33 0.16 20.62
N PRO A 137 8.05 0.28 21.02
CA PRO A 137 7.19 -0.86 21.35
C PRO A 137 7.04 -1.86 20.20
N CYS A 138 6.79 -1.38 18.98
CA CYS A 138 6.67 -2.22 17.79
C CYS A 138 7.99 -2.92 17.44
N SER A 139 9.12 -2.22 17.60
CA SER A 139 10.42 -2.79 17.30
C SER A 139 10.76 -3.96 18.21
N ARG A 140 10.52 -3.82 19.52
CA ARG A 140 10.67 -4.91 20.50
C ARG A 140 9.72 -6.07 20.19
N TRP A 141 8.48 -5.75 19.81
CA TRP A 141 7.55 -6.76 19.34
C TRP A 141 8.13 -7.51 18.13
N PHE A 142 8.53 -6.88 17.02
CA PHE A 142 9.15 -7.63 15.90
C PHE A 142 10.41 -8.43 16.26
N GLN A 143 11.15 -8.04 17.30
CA GLN A 143 12.36 -8.72 17.74
C GLN A 143 12.11 -9.96 18.61
N GLY A 144 10.89 -10.20 19.08
CA GLY A 144 10.63 -11.32 20.01
C GLY A 144 10.91 -10.97 21.48
N THR A 145 11.38 -9.77 21.75
CA THR A 145 11.91 -9.33 23.05
C THR A 145 10.87 -8.59 23.88
N ALA A 146 9.62 -9.04 23.84
CA ALA A 146 8.51 -8.35 24.51
C ALA A 146 8.85 -8.06 25.97
N SER A 147 8.77 -6.78 26.33
CA SER A 147 8.70 -6.28 27.71
C SER A 147 7.23 -6.13 28.09
#